data_AF-A0A3Q9BSG1-F1
#
_entry.id   AF-A0A3Q9BSG1-F1
#
_cell.length_a   1.000
_cell.length_b   1.000
_cell.length_c   1.000
_cell.angle_alpha   90.00
_cell.angle_beta   90.00
_cell.angle_gamma   90.00
#
_symmetry.space_group_name_H-M   'P 1'
#
loop_
_entity.id
_entity.type
_entity.pdbx_description
1 polymer ?
#
loop_
_entity_poly.entity_id
_entity_poly.type
_entity_poly.pdbx_seq_one_letter_code
_entity_poly.pdbx_strand_id
1 'polypeptide(L)'
;MTTPSILTWSEADSGALTEAAIRAHHQPEENFKLYVNAYEAAQQFAVKAGHEFFLYVVTGACKTSVDGHELRLAAGQFVSLAAGSYAFEALGTEALQLVKVFARA
;
A
#
# COMPACT_ATOMS: atom_id res chain seq x y z
N MET A 1 -15.75 11.42 -6.49
CA MET A 1 -14.97 10.26 -6.01
C MET A 1 -14.59 10.55 -4.57
N THR A 2 -14.67 9.56 -3.69
CA THR A 2 -14.36 9.70 -2.26
C THR A 2 -12.85 9.63 -2.07
N THR A 3 -12.30 10.56 -1.29
CA THR A 3 -10.90 10.51 -0.87
C THR A 3 -10.63 9.16 -0.19
N PRO A 4 -9.59 8.42 -0.59
CA PRO A 4 -9.30 7.13 0.01
C PRO A 4 -8.96 7.30 1.49
N SER A 5 -9.53 6.44 2.34
CA SER A 5 -9.30 6.47 3.78
C SER A 5 -8.03 5.71 4.13
N ILE A 6 -7.12 6.36 4.85
CA ILE A 6 -5.94 5.70 5.43
C ILE A 6 -6.38 4.94 6.67
N LEU A 7 -5.96 3.68 6.77
CA LEU A 7 -6.24 2.81 7.90
C LEU A 7 -4.93 2.42 8.60
N THR A 8 -4.99 2.20 9.90
CA THR A 8 -3.84 1.73 10.69
C THR A 8 -3.97 0.23 10.93
N TRP A 9 -2.92 -0.53 10.63
CA TRP A 9 -2.91 -1.98 10.79
C TRP A 9 -3.25 -2.43 12.22
N SER A 10 -2.70 -1.73 13.22
CA SER A 10 -2.93 -2.06 14.64
C SER A 10 -4.39 -1.94 15.08
N GLU A 11 -5.23 -1.25 14.31
CA GLU A 11 -6.68 -1.15 14.55
C GLU A 11 -7.43 -2.35 13.94
N ALA A 12 -6.85 -2.99 12.92
CA ALA A 12 -7.41 -4.15 12.23
C ALA A 12 -6.88 -5.49 12.78
N ASP A 13 -5.64 -5.51 13.28
CA ASP A 13 -4.97 -6.71 13.80
C ASP A 13 -3.99 -6.34 14.92
N SER A 14 -3.87 -7.22 15.92
CA SER A 14 -2.95 -7.03 17.07
C SER A 14 -1.49 -7.40 16.79
N GLY A 15 -1.20 -8.07 15.67
CA GLY A 15 0.13 -8.51 15.27
C GLY A 15 0.94 -7.45 14.53
N ALA A 16 2.25 -7.71 14.37
CA ALA A 16 3.11 -6.87 13.54
C ALA A 16 2.69 -6.93 12.06
N LEU A 17 2.71 -5.77 11.38
CA LEU A 17 2.47 -5.70 9.94
C LEU A 17 3.62 -6.40 9.20
N THR A 18 3.37 -7.60 8.70
CA THR A 18 4.33 -8.41 7.95
C THR A 18 3.68 -8.95 6.67
N GLU A 19 4.47 -9.40 5.70
CA GLU A 19 3.93 -10.05 4.50
C GLU A 19 3.03 -11.24 4.86
N ALA A 20 3.45 -12.07 5.81
CA ALA A 20 2.68 -13.23 6.25
C ALA A 20 1.34 -12.83 6.89
N ALA A 21 1.32 -11.78 7.72
CA ALA A 21 0.10 -11.26 8.32
C ALA A 21 -0.85 -10.68 7.26
N ILE A 22 -0.32 -9.93 6.27
CA ILE A 22 -1.11 -9.42 5.14
C ILE A 22 -1.69 -10.57 4.33
N ARG A 23 -0.90 -11.61 4.03
CA ARG A 23 -1.37 -12.79 3.31
C ARG A 23 -2.45 -13.56 4.07
N ALA A 24 -2.34 -13.67 5.39
CA ALA A 24 -3.36 -14.31 6.22
C ALA A 24 -4.66 -13.48 6.29
N HIS A 25 -4.55 -12.15 6.24
CA HIS A 25 -5.69 -11.23 6.26
C HIS A 25 -6.51 -11.27 4.96
N HIS A 26 -5.85 -11.45 3.82
CA HIS A 26 -6.54 -11.63 2.54
C HIS A 26 -6.81 -13.11 2.30
N GLN A 27 -8.08 -13.51 2.22
CA GLN A 27 -8.47 -14.89 1.95
C GLN A 27 -9.66 -14.95 0.99
N PRO A 28 -9.75 -15.98 0.13
CA PRO A 28 -8.78 -17.06 -0.06
C PRO A 28 -7.55 -16.63 -0.90
N GLU A 29 -6.42 -17.33 -0.73
CA GLU A 29 -5.15 -17.01 -1.43
C GLU A 29 -5.23 -17.02 -2.95
N GLU A 30 -6.13 -17.84 -3.51
CA GLU A 30 -6.37 -17.92 -4.95
C GLU A 30 -7.00 -16.66 -5.55
N ASN A 31 -7.62 -15.81 -4.73
CA ASN A 31 -8.35 -14.63 -5.19
C ASN A 31 -7.51 -13.35 -5.26
N PHE A 32 -6.22 -13.41 -4.91
CA PHE A 32 -5.36 -12.24 -5.03
C PHE A 32 -3.96 -12.56 -5.54
N LYS A 33 -3.21 -11.48 -5.79
CA LYS A 33 -1.77 -11.49 -6.00
C LYS A 33 -1.14 -10.48 -5.06
N LEU A 34 -0.07 -10.90 -4.40
CA LEU A 34 0.68 -10.09 -3.46
C LEU A 34 2.06 -9.79 -4.05
N TYR A 35 2.49 -8.53 -3.98
CA TYR A 35 3.80 -8.07 -4.41
C TYR A 35 4.48 -7.30 -3.29
N VAL A 36 5.66 -7.75 -2.88
CA VAL A 36 6.53 -7.02 -1.96
C VAL A 36 7.50 -6.20 -2.79
N ASN A 37 7.58 -4.90 -2.50
CA ASN A 37 8.53 -4.00 -3.16
C ASN A 37 9.31 -3.20 -2.12
N ALA A 38 10.57 -2.92 -2.44
CA ALA A 38 11.44 -2.05 -1.68
C ALA A 38 11.94 -0.92 -2.58
N TYR A 39 12.07 0.28 -2.01
CA TYR A 39 12.52 1.48 -2.69
C TYR A 39 13.45 2.27 -1.78
N GLU A 40 14.46 2.91 -2.39
CA GLU A 40 15.33 3.83 -1.68
C GLU A 40 14.60 5.13 -1.32
N ALA A 41 15.14 5.86 -0.34
CA ALA A 41 14.63 7.19 0.02
C ALA A 41 14.59 8.14 -1.21
N ALA A 42 13.53 8.95 -1.30
CA ALA A 42 13.26 9.86 -2.42
C ALA A 42 13.04 9.18 -3.79
N GLN A 43 13.05 7.85 -3.87
CA GLN A 43 12.81 7.15 -5.12
C GLN A 43 11.34 7.27 -5.55
N GLN A 44 11.12 7.58 -6.82
CA GLN A 44 9.80 7.59 -7.43
C GLN A 44 9.47 6.21 -8.02
N PHE A 45 8.21 5.81 -7.92
CA PHE A 45 7.71 4.57 -8.51
C PHE A 45 6.24 4.70 -8.92
N ALA A 46 5.88 3.99 -9.99
CA ALA A 46 4.50 3.97 -10.48
C ALA A 46 3.78 2.68 -10.06
N VAL A 47 2.49 2.81 -9.80
CA VAL A 47 1.57 1.68 -9.63
C VAL A 47 0.45 1.81 -10.64
N LYS A 48 0.31 0.83 -11.52
CA LYS A 48 -0.78 0.74 -12.49
C LYS A 48 -1.65 -0.46 -12.13
N ALA A 49 -2.92 -0.19 -11.87
CA ALA A 49 -3.90 -1.17 -11.41
C ALA A 49 -5.11 -1.19 -12.35
N GLY A 50 -5.50 -2.38 -12.84
CA GLY A 50 -6.73 -2.56 -13.61
C GLY A 50 -7.99 -2.72 -12.74
N HIS A 51 -7.81 -2.96 -11.44
CA HIS A 51 -8.85 -3.16 -10.44
C HIS A 51 -8.46 -2.44 -9.14
N GLU A 52 -9.38 -2.40 -8.19
CA GLU A 52 -9.07 -1.96 -6.82
C GLU A 52 -7.94 -2.81 -6.22
N PHE A 53 -7.07 -2.16 -5.44
CA PHE A 53 -5.95 -2.81 -4.77
C PHE A 53 -5.66 -2.17 -3.43
N PHE A 54 -5.05 -2.96 -2.54
CA PHE A 54 -4.57 -2.48 -1.25
C PHE A 54 -3.06 -2.22 -1.30
N LEU A 55 -2.60 -1.14 -0.67
CA LEU A 55 -1.19 -0.84 -0.48
C LEU A 55 -0.89 -0.70 1.02
N TYR A 56 -0.02 -1.56 1.53
CA TYR A 56 0.44 -1.57 2.92
C TYR A 56 1.87 -1.07 2.99
N VAL A 57 2.18 -0.18 3.93
CA VAL A 57 3.55 0.29 4.19
C VAL A 57 4.12 -0.46 5.39
N VAL A 58 5.12 -1.31 5.16
CA VAL A 58 5.76 -2.12 6.19
C VAL A 58 6.85 -1.32 6.92
N THR A 59 7.70 -0.61 6.16
CA THR A 59 8.75 0.28 6.69
C THR A 59 8.80 1.58 5.90
N GLY A 60 9.33 2.64 6.51
CA GLY A 60 9.46 3.95 5.89
C GLY A 60 8.12 4.65 5.67
N ALA A 61 8.06 5.51 4.66
CA ALA A 61 6.86 6.25 4.29
C ALA A 61 6.82 6.54 2.79
N CYS A 62 5.64 6.80 2.24
CA CYS A 62 5.47 7.26 0.87
C CYS A 62 4.35 8.28 0.74
N LYS A 63 4.30 8.97 -0.40
CA LYS A 63 3.16 9.79 -0.80
C LYS A 63 2.79 9.58 -2.25
N THR A 64 1.55 9.89 -2.59
CA THR A 64 1.04 10.05 -3.96
C THR A 64 0.03 11.20 -3.97
N SER A 65 -0.40 11.65 -5.15
CA SER A 65 -1.60 12.48 -5.28
C SER A 65 -2.79 11.63 -5.72
N VAL A 66 -3.96 11.87 -5.11
CA VAL A 66 -5.24 11.29 -5.49
C VAL A 66 -6.26 12.42 -5.56
N ASP A 67 -6.89 12.61 -6.72
CA ASP A 67 -7.86 13.67 -6.97
C ASP A 67 -7.36 15.09 -6.59
N GLY A 68 -6.06 15.35 -6.81
CA GLY A 68 -5.42 16.63 -6.49
C GLY A 68 -5.06 16.83 -5.01
N HIS A 69 -5.32 15.83 -4.16
CA HIS A 69 -4.94 15.83 -2.75
C HIS A 69 -3.71 14.96 -2.51
N GLU A 70 -2.82 15.39 -1.63
CA GLU A 70 -1.69 14.56 -1.19
C GLU A 70 -2.20 13.47 -0.25
N LEU A 71 -1.90 12.22 -0.58
CA LEU A 71 -2.09 11.05 0.26
C LEU A 71 -0.72 10.60 0.75
N ARG A 72 -0.51 10.60 2.07
CA ARG A 72 0.75 10.18 2.70
C ARG A 72 0.52 8.97 3.60
N LEU A 73 1.36 7.95 3.45
CA LEU A 73 1.31 6.71 4.20
C LEU A 73 2.64 6.50 4.94
N ALA A 74 2.56 6.08 6.19
CA ALA A 74 3.71 5.71 7.02
C ALA A 74 3.67 4.22 7.38
N ALA A 75 4.77 3.69 7.91
CA ALA A 75 4.86 2.33 8.41
C ALA A 75 3.67 1.96 9.32
N GLY A 76 3.08 0.79 9.09
CA GLY A 76 1.90 0.32 9.79
C GLY A 76 0.58 0.81 9.19
N GLN A 77 0.59 1.66 8.16
CA GLN A 77 -0.62 2.15 7.51
C GLN A 77 -0.87 1.45 6.18
N PHE A 78 -2.14 1.46 5.77
CA PHE A 78 -2.56 0.96 4.47
C PHE A 78 -3.75 1.73 3.92
N VAL A 79 -3.99 1.53 2.62
CA VAL A 79 -5.08 2.19 1.90
C VAL A 79 -5.64 1.26 0.83
N SER A 80 -6.94 1.36 0.56
CA SER A 80 -7.55 0.83 -0.67
C SER A 80 -7.61 1.93 -1.73
N LEU A 81 -7.13 1.63 -2.94
CA LEU A 81 -7.14 2.53 -4.09
C LEU A 81 -7.87 1.88 -5.25
N ALA A 82 -8.70 2.66 -5.94
CA ALA A 82 -9.42 2.23 -7.13
C ALA A 82 -8.45 1.88 -8.28
N ALA A 83 -9.00 1.29 -9.36
CA ALA A 83 -8.27 1.10 -10.60
C ALA A 83 -7.75 2.45 -11.13
N GLY A 84 -6.49 2.49 -11.57
CA GLY A 84 -5.85 3.73 -11.96
C GLY A 84 -4.34 3.63 -12.13
N SER A 85 -3.72 4.80 -12.33
CA SER A 85 -2.27 4.96 -12.41
C SER A 85 -1.84 5.99 -11.39
N TYR A 86 -0.99 5.56 -10.46
CA TYR A 86 -0.54 6.35 -9.32
C TYR A 86 0.97 6.53 -9.38
N ALA A 87 1.44 7.74 -9.14
CA ALA A 87 2.85 8.08 -9.04
C ALA A 87 3.19 8.33 -7.58
N PHE A 88 3.93 7.38 -6.99
CA PHE A 88 4.36 7.46 -5.61
C PHE A 88 5.81 7.93 -5.51
N GLU A 89 6.12 8.51 -4.36
CA GLU A 89 7.47 8.90 -3.95
C GLU A 89 7.75 8.30 -2.56
N ALA A 90 8.87 7.61 -2.40
CA ALA A 90 9.38 7.19 -1.10
C ALA A 90 9.89 8.39 -0.33
N LEU A 91 9.55 8.49 0.96
CA LEU A 91 9.83 9.67 1.79
C LEU A 91 10.83 9.38 2.90
N GLY A 92 11.47 10.45 3.36
CA GLY A 92 12.39 10.40 4.50
C GLY A 92 13.77 9.90 4.12
N THR A 93 14.48 9.32 5.09
CA THR A 93 15.85 8.78 4.93
C THR A 93 15.91 7.26 5.02
N GLU A 94 14.81 6.63 5.44
CA GLU A 94 14.72 5.17 5.56
C GLU A 94 14.27 4.55 4.24
N ALA A 95 14.71 3.32 3.99
CA ALA A 95 14.20 2.53 2.88
C ALA A 95 12.72 2.22 3.07
N LEU A 96 11.94 2.42 2.01
CA LEU A 96 10.53 2.11 1.96
C LEU A 96 10.34 0.65 1.60
N GLN A 97 9.67 -0.11 2.45
CA GLN A 97 9.14 -1.43 2.10
C GLN A 97 7.62 -1.38 2.12
N LEU A 98 6.99 -1.85 1.05
CA LEU A 98 5.55 -1.92 0.93
C LEU A 98 5.09 -3.24 0.32
N VAL A 99 3.82 -3.54 0.53
CA VAL A 99 3.13 -4.69 -0.03
C VAL A 99 1.90 -4.22 -0.78
N LYS A 100 1.76 -4.66 -2.03
CA LYS A 100 0.59 -4.42 -2.87
C LYS A 100 -0.22 -5.70 -2.99
N VAL A 101 -1.51 -5.63 -2.74
CA VAL A 101 -2.44 -6.75 -2.88
C VAL A 101 -3.47 -6.39 -3.94
N PHE A 102 -3.49 -7.14 -5.03
CA PHE A 102 -4.45 -6.97 -6.11
C PHE A 102 -5.44 -8.13 -6.09
N ALA A 103 -6.73 -7.82 -6.07
CA ALA A 103 -7.76 -8.82 -6.34
C ALA A 103 -7.54 -9.40 -7.75
N ARG A 104 -7.76 -10.70 -7.91
CA ARG A 104 -7.83 -11.32 -9.23
C ARG A 104 -9.13 -10.89 -9.90
N ALA A 105 -9.03 -10.58 -11.18
CA ALA A 105 -10.15 -10.32 -12.07
C ALA A 105 -10.97 -11.60 -12.29
#